data_AF-A0A1J3EIU1-F1
#
_entry.id   AF-A0A1J3EIU1-F1
#
_cell.length_a   1.000
_cell.length_b   1.000
_cell.length_c   1.000
_cell.angle_alpha   90.00
_cell.angle_beta   90.00
_cell.angle_gamma   90.00
#
_symmetry.space_group_name_H-M   'P 1'
#
loop_
_entity.id
_entity.type
_entity.pdbx_description
1 polymer ?
#
loop_
_entity_poly.entity_id
_entity_poly.type
_entity_poly.pdbx_seq_one_letter_code
_entity_poly.pdbx_strand_id
1 'polypeptide(L)' 'LIHLDLWGPYRTTAFCGSRYFLTIVDDHSRAVWLYLLSDKTMVQQQLRDFLTMIERQFGKKVKTIRSDNGT' A
#
# COMPACT_ATOMS: atom_id res chain seq x y z
N LEU A 1 -5.75 12.26 4.31
CA LEU A 1 -5.30 11.20 5.23
C LEU A 1 -5.35 9.92 4.40
N ILE A 2 -4.28 9.14 4.37
CA ILE A 2 -4.34 7.82 3.75
C ILE A 2 -4.35 6.75 4.82
N HIS A 3 -5.13 5.69 4.60
CA HIS A 3 -5.09 4.47 5.40
C HIS A 3 -4.31 3.41 4.65
N LEU A 4 -3.44 2.71 5.38
CA LEU A 4 -2.68 1.57 4.92
C LEU A 4 -3.18 0.34 5.66
N ASP A 5 -3.40 -0.74 4.92
CA ASP A 5 -3.77 -2.04 5.48
C ASP A 5 -3.03 -3.14 4.71
N LEU A 6 -2.33 -4.00 5.44
CA LEU A 6 -1.54 -5.09 4.89
C LEU A 6 -2.18 -6.44 5.25
N TRP A 7 -2.64 -7.14 4.21
CA TRP A 7 -3.18 -8.48 4.34
C TRP A 7 -2.16 -9.55 4.00
N GLY A 8 -2.16 -10.63 4.78
CA GLY A 8 -1.41 -11.86 4.47
C GLY A 8 -0.58 -12.41 5.65
N PRO A 9 0.18 -13.49 5.41
CA PRO A 9 0.32 -14.20 4.14
C PRO A 9 -0.93 -15.03 3.80
N TYR A 10 -1.44 -14.87 2.58
CA TYR A 10 -2.55 -15.70 2.10
C TYR A 10 -2.10 -17.15 1.90
N ARG A 11 -3.05 -18.08 2.06
CA ARG A 11 -2.78 -19.52 2.01
C ARG A 11 -2.35 -19.98 0.61
N THR A 12 -2.98 -19.42 -0.41
CA THR A 12 -2.67 -19.74 -1.81
C THR A 12 -1.88 -18.59 -2.41
N THR A 13 -0.74 -18.89 -3.02
CA THR A 13 0.05 -17.90 -3.73
C THR A 13 -0.70 -17.45 -4.98
N ALA A 14 -0.72 -16.14 -5.25
CA ALA A 14 -1.25 -15.62 -6.51
C ALA A 14 -0.41 -16.13 -7.70
N PHE A 15 -0.95 -16.07 -8.91
CA PHE A 15 -0.24 -16.48 -10.12
C PHE A 15 1.14 -15.80 -10.28
N CYS A 16 1.28 -14.57 -9.79
CA CYS A 16 2.51 -13.78 -9.82
C CYS A 16 3.50 -14.07 -8.66
N GLY A 17 3.26 -15.09 -7.84
CA GLY A 17 4.14 -15.41 -6.70
C GLY A 17 3.87 -14.57 -5.44
N SER A 18 2.90 -13.66 -5.47
CA SER A 18 2.56 -12.80 -4.34
C SER A 18 1.70 -13.51 -3.30
N ARG A 19 1.92 -13.21 -2.02
CA ARG A 19 1.17 -13.75 -0.87
C ARG A 19 0.61 -12.68 0.06
N TYR A 20 1.01 -11.43 -0.13
CA TYR A 20 0.56 -10.29 0.64
C TYR A 20 -0.11 -9.26 -0.27
N PHE A 21 -1.05 -8.52 0.30
CA PHE A 21 -1.80 -7.48 -0.37
C PHE A 21 -1.70 -6.21 0.47
N LEU A 22 -1.03 -5.18 -0.05
CA LEU A 22 -1.01 -3.86 0.55
C LEU A 22 -2.11 -3.02 -0.10
N THR A 23 -3.06 -2.57 0.70
CA THR A 23 -4.10 -1.63 0.29
C THR A 23 -3.81 -0.25 0.85
N ILE A 24 -4.00 0.76 -0.01
CA ILE A 24 -3.87 2.17 0.35
C ILE A 24 -5.15 2.86 -0.03
N VAL A 25 -5.82 3.49 0.93
CA VAL A 25 -7.10 4.18 0.74
C VAL A 25 -6.93 5.64 1.09
N ASP A 26 -7.26 6.54 0.17
CA ASP A 26 -7.34 7.97 0.48
C ASP A 26 -8.75 8.34 0.98
N ASP A 27 -8.82 8.96 2.14
CA ASP A 27 -10.10 9.34 2.75
C ASP A 27 -10.85 10.41 1.96
N HIS A 28 -10.13 11.29 1.26
CA HIS A 28 -10.74 12.43 0.59
C HIS A 28 -11.35 12.03 -0.76
N SER A 29 -10.55 11.43 -1.63
CA SER A 29 -10.97 11.03 -2.98
C SER A 29 -11.65 9.66 -3.02
N ARG A 30 -11.54 8.87 -1.94
CA ARG A 30 -11.95 7.46 -1.91
C ARG A 30 -11.20 6.59 -2.91
N ALA A 31 -10.08 7.07 -3.45
CA ALA A 31 -9.21 6.30 -4.33
C ALA A 31 -8.55 5.15 -3.54
N VAL A 32 -8.43 4.00 -4.19
CA VAL A 32 -7.85 2.78 -3.62
C VAL A 32 -6.73 2.30 -4.54
N TRP A 33 -5.57 2.04 -3.95
CA TRP A 33 -4.44 1.39 -4.62
C TRP A 33 -4.18 0.04 -3.98
N LEU A 34 -3.96 -0.98 -4.80
CA LEU A 34 -3.66 -2.35 -4.39
C LEU A 34 -2.29 -2.75 -4.93
N TYR A 35 -1.42 -3.23 -4.04
CA TYR A 35 -0.10 -3.76 -4.38
C TYR A 35 0.00 -5.22 -3.94
N LEU A 36 0.39 -6.08 -4.88
CA LEU A 36 0.66 -7.49 -4.62
C LEU A 36 2.13 -7.66 -4.26
N LEU A 37 2.41 -8.22 -3.09
CA LEU A 37 3.77 -8.38 -2.57
C LEU A 37 4.08 -9.86 -2.32
N SER A 38 5.28 -10.30 -2.69
CA SER A 38 5.78 -11.64 -2.36
C SER A 38 6.25 -11.73 -0.90
N ASP A 39 6.77 -10.63 -0.36
CA ASP A 39 7.29 -10.53 1.00
C ASP A 39 6.82 -9.25 1.71
N LYS A 40 6.60 -9.33 3.03
CA LYS A 40 6.16 -8.21 3.85
C LYS A 40 7.21 -7.09 3.96
N THR A 41 8.49 -7.41 3.85
CA THR A 41 9.60 -6.43 3.87
C THR A 41 9.52 -5.43 2.71
N MET A 42 8.83 -5.78 1.61
CA MET A 42 8.66 -4.90 0.46
C MET A 42 7.75 -3.70 0.72
N VAL A 43 6.94 -3.72 1.79
CA VAL A 43 5.97 -2.67 2.10
C VAL A 43 6.64 -1.30 2.23
N GLN A 44 7.79 -1.23 2.90
CA GLN A 44 8.47 0.05 3.11
C GLN A 44 8.92 0.69 1.79
N GLN A 45 9.47 -0.12 0.87
CA GLN A 45 9.87 0.37 -0.44
C GLN A 45 8.65 0.78 -1.27
N GLN A 46 7.62 -0.07 -1.30
CA GLN A 46 6.39 0.20 -2.02
C GLN A 46 5.70 1.49 -1.56
N LEU A 47 5.73 1.78 -0.26
CA LEU A 47 5.18 3.01 0.31
C LEU A 47 5.98 4.26 -0.14
N ARG A 48 7.32 4.20 -0.19
CA ARG A 48 8.14 5.32 -0.69
C ARG A 48 7.86 5.61 -2.16
N ASP A 49 7.72 4.56 -2.96
CA ASP A 49 7.43 4.69 -4.39
C ASP A 49 6.02 5.24 -4.60
N PHE A 50 5.04 4.79 -3.80
CA PHE A 50 3.68 5.33 -3.78
C PHE A 50 3.68 6.84 -3.47
N LEU A 51 4.35 7.27 -2.41
CA LEU A 51 4.40 8.70 -2.03
C LEU A 51 5.01 9.56 -3.14
N THR A 52 6.08 9.08 -3.76
CA THR A 52 6.72 9.76 -4.90
C THR A 52 5.79 9.85 -6.10
N MET A 53 5.07 8.77 -6.40
CA MET A 53 4.11 8.69 -7.49
C MET A 53 2.94 9.65 -7.27
N ILE A 54 2.40 9.74 -6.04
CA ILE A 54 1.34 10.70 -5.71
C ILE A 54 1.80 12.14 -5.89
N GLU A 55 3.02 12.48 -5.44
CA GLU A 55 3.58 13.82 -5.62
C GLU A 55 3.77 14.17 -7.09
N ARG A 56 4.30 13.24 -7.90
CA ARG A 56 4.55 13.47 -9.34
C ARG A 56 3.28 13.54 -10.17
N GLN A 57 2.30 12.68 -9.91
CA GLN A 57 1.09 12.60 -10.75
C GLN A 57 0.04 13.63 -10.37
N PHE A 58 -0.13 13.91 -9.07
CA PHE A 58 -1.21 14.77 -8.59
C PHE A 58 -0.72 16.11 -8.05
N GLY A 59 0.59 16.32 -7.91
CA GLY A 59 1.15 17.53 -7.29
C GLY A 59 0.74 17.67 -5.82
N LYS A 60 0.41 16.56 -5.16
CA LYS A 60 -0.05 16.53 -3.76
C LYS A 60 0.95 15.76 -2.90
N LYS A 61 1.19 16.28 -1.70
CA LYS A 61 1.95 15.56 -0.66
C LYS A 61 0.99 14.93 0.33
N VAL A 62 1.18 13.64 0.61
CA VAL A 62 0.48 12.95 1.68
C VAL A 62 0.93 13.53 3.02
N LYS A 63 -0.01 14.05 3.81
CA LYS A 63 0.28 14.69 5.10
C LYS A 63 0.32 13.72 6.27
N THR A 64 -0.53 12.69 6.22
CA THR A 64 -0.73 11.76 7.33
C THR A 64 -1.04 10.40 6.76
N ILE A 65 -0.37 9.41 7.32
CA ILE A 65 -0.51 8.00 7.03
C ILE A 65 -1.01 7.35 8.31
N ARG A 66 -2.09 6.57 8.22
CA ARG A 66 -2.59 5.74 9.30
C ARG A 66 -2.46 4.29 8.86
N SER A 67 -1.61 3.53 9.52
CA SER A 67 -1.59 2.07 9.38
C SER A 67 -2.32 1.45 10.57
N ASP A 68 -2.96 0.31 10.36
CA ASP A 68 -3.13 -0.60 11.46
C ASP A 68 -1.74 -1.16 11.84
N ASN A 69 -1.45 -1.35 13.13
CA ASN A 69 -0.15 -1.87 13.58
C ASN A 69 -0.03 -3.38 13.28
N GLY A 70 -0.23 -3.78 12.02
CA GLY A 70 -0.05 -5.15 11.57
C GLY A 70 1.42 -5.56 11.75
N THR A 71 1.70 -6.33 12.81
CA THR A 71 3.03 -6.80 13.26
C THR A 71 3.80 -7.51 12.17
#